data_AF-A0A2D6E5R0-F1
#
_entry.id   AF-A0A2D6E5R0-F1
#
_cell.length_a   1.000
_cell.length_b   1.000
_cell.length_c   1.000
_cell.angle_alpha   90.00
_cell.angle_beta   90.00
_cell.angle_gamma   90.00
#
_symmetry.space_group_name_H-M   'P 1'
#
loop_
_entity.id
_entity.type
_entity.pdbx_description
1 polymer ?
#
loop_
_entity_poly.entity_id
_entity_poly.type
_entity_poly.pdbx_seq_one_letter_code
_entity_poly.pdbx_strand_id
1 'polypeptide(L)'
;MSDTPFKYTSKFQSSVKASCAEGSCKRWGISEASLENLRPLLPPEVDLSKNIDLLGVAFNGAVVNRFNKNGDGIDTATAIGIKNYFINKPTNIEHNKQNIVGHIISAAFSSFGENELITEEAVKGSEDPFNIALGALVYKVVNPAFARMLEQTGEGEEFENVVSASWEIGFNDYYIAVGSDDLSEAEVVTEKSQIKELSKYLKAYDGEGQMDDGTLVNRLVVGSIYPLGIGFTATPAADVKGVIVENEKRVEITPDEISEAPNLAGEKIDTCNCESYTTLKKGEKNSSLFETETVNKENALTMDTKDLLEKIEGMLSEKVGDSQHVEEAAASVSKVMMEAIRQKDEQWQAEKAAKEALLDEANKAQESLAGELEEVKLTLADTQSQLDELAEAKRLREAKDLFNQRMASVTEDFELEEEDLQIVASEISELSAEEGAFSDYQTKLTVMWSHKTKAHIEEQEKKFDEQLTQAVEERLAELSETKASEAQASENSVEEILDNAEEESTAAILNNNEEASAEEPSLREKFSQAFSKETVTVKY
;
A
#
# COMPACT_ATOMS: atom_id res chain seq x y z
N MET A 1 63.49 -36.33 7.35
CA MET A 1 62.44 -36.44 8.39
C MET A 1 61.53 -35.25 8.17
N SER A 2 60.32 -35.49 7.66
CA SER A 2 59.38 -34.45 7.23
C SER A 2 58.53 -33.98 8.41
N ASP A 3 58.62 -32.70 8.72
CA ASP A 3 57.77 -32.02 9.72
C ASP A 3 56.30 -32.20 9.35
N THR A 4 55.55 -32.87 10.21
CA THR A 4 54.09 -32.85 10.15
C THR A 4 53.55 -32.26 11.46
N PRO A 5 52.60 -31.31 11.39
CA PRO A 5 52.24 -30.42 12.51
C PRO A 5 51.42 -31.07 13.63
N PHE A 6 51.20 -32.39 13.63
CA PHE A 6 50.29 -33.05 14.57
C PHE A 6 50.97 -34.21 15.30
N LYS A 7 50.88 -34.18 16.64
CA LYS A 7 51.48 -35.18 17.57
C LYS A 7 50.92 -36.60 17.40
N TYR A 8 49.69 -36.73 16.90
CA TYR A 8 49.03 -38.01 16.65
C TYR A 8 48.32 -37.97 15.29
N THR A 9 48.42 -39.06 14.54
CA THR A 9 47.76 -39.20 13.22
C THR A 9 46.94 -40.48 13.23
N SER A 10 45.63 -40.36 12.99
CA SER A 10 44.74 -41.51 12.80
C SER A 10 44.42 -41.68 11.32
N LYS A 11 44.52 -42.91 10.83
CA LYS A 11 44.13 -43.28 9.47
C LYS A 11 42.87 -44.11 9.54
N PHE A 12 41.80 -43.64 8.89
CA PHE A 12 40.59 -44.42 8.72
C PHE A 12 40.77 -45.38 7.54
N GLN A 13 40.34 -46.63 7.72
CA GLN A 13 40.40 -47.66 6.67
C GLN A 13 39.37 -47.42 5.55
N SER A 14 38.34 -46.63 5.85
CA SER A 14 37.25 -46.23 4.97
C SER A 14 37.34 -44.73 4.64
N SER A 15 36.85 -44.33 3.46
CA SER A 15 36.73 -42.93 3.11
C SER A 15 35.75 -42.23 4.06
N VAL A 16 36.25 -41.28 4.84
CA VAL A 16 35.42 -40.38 5.64
C VAL A 16 34.92 -39.30 4.68
N LYS A 17 33.64 -39.33 4.35
CA LYS A 17 32.96 -38.23 3.66
C LYS A 17 32.15 -37.47 4.71
N ALA A 18 32.22 -36.14 4.70
CA ALA A 18 31.28 -35.33 5.46
C ALA A 18 29.86 -35.72 5.03
N SER A 19 28.97 -35.91 6.01
CA SER A 19 27.58 -36.34 5.81
C SER A 19 26.74 -35.35 4.99
N CYS A 20 27.28 -34.19 4.62
CA CYS A 20 26.57 -33.18 3.85
C CYS A 20 27.51 -32.42 2.90
N ALA A 21 28.24 -33.13 2.04
CA ALA A 21 28.79 -32.53 0.82
C ALA A 21 27.79 -32.73 -0.32
N GLU A 22 27.48 -31.66 -1.06
CA GLU A 22 26.71 -31.67 -2.32
C GLU A 22 25.28 -32.26 -2.23
N GLY A 23 24.38 -31.67 -1.43
CA GLY A 23 22.95 -31.99 -1.49
C GLY A 23 22.57 -33.44 -1.16
N SER A 24 23.51 -34.24 -0.64
CA SER A 24 23.34 -35.66 -0.35
C SER A 24 22.51 -35.94 0.92
N CYS A 25 22.11 -34.90 1.65
CA CYS A 25 21.36 -34.99 2.90
C CYS A 25 19.92 -35.51 2.70
N LYS A 26 19.34 -35.35 1.50
CA LYS A 26 18.04 -35.94 1.12
C LYS A 26 17.98 -37.47 1.28
N ARG A 27 19.11 -38.18 1.12
CA ARG A 27 19.17 -39.65 1.30
C ARG A 27 18.96 -40.09 2.76
N TRP A 28 19.32 -39.24 3.72
CA TRP A 28 19.26 -39.58 5.14
C TRP A 28 17.97 -39.13 5.82
N GLY A 29 17.00 -38.55 5.08
CA GLY A 29 15.76 -38.05 5.65
C GLY A 29 15.98 -36.92 6.67
N ILE A 30 17.12 -36.22 6.57
CA ILE A 30 17.37 -35.03 7.37
C ILE A 30 16.48 -33.95 6.78
N SER A 31 15.48 -33.54 7.55
CA SER A 31 14.59 -32.43 7.23
C SER A 31 15.43 -31.18 7.01
N GLU A 32 15.49 -30.68 5.78
CA GLU A 32 15.91 -29.30 5.55
C GLU A 32 14.75 -28.42 5.98
N ALA A 33 15.00 -27.52 6.93
CA ALA A 33 13.95 -26.72 7.49
C ALA A 33 13.29 -25.85 6.41
N SER A 34 12.00 -26.04 6.26
CA SER A 34 11.24 -25.43 5.20
C SER A 34 10.89 -23.99 5.54
N LEU A 35 11.05 -23.07 4.57
CA LEU A 35 10.56 -21.70 4.69
C LEU A 35 9.05 -21.59 4.49
N GLU A 36 8.37 -22.69 4.17
CA GLU A 36 6.91 -22.78 4.02
C GLU A 36 6.17 -22.28 5.27
N ASN A 37 6.75 -22.47 6.45
CA ASN A 37 6.22 -22.00 7.73
C ASN A 37 6.10 -20.47 7.82
N LEU A 38 6.78 -19.73 6.94
CA LEU A 38 6.76 -18.26 6.88
C LEU A 38 5.66 -17.71 5.96
N ARG A 39 4.97 -18.54 5.17
CA ARG A 39 3.87 -18.09 4.29
C ARG A 39 2.79 -17.25 4.98
N PRO A 40 2.39 -17.53 6.25
CA PRO A 40 1.41 -16.70 6.95
C PRO A 40 1.81 -15.23 7.13
N LEU A 41 3.09 -14.89 6.89
CA LEU A 41 3.55 -13.50 6.90
C LEU A 41 3.07 -12.71 5.68
N LEU A 42 2.61 -13.36 4.62
CA LEU A 42 2.02 -12.68 3.47
C LEU A 42 0.54 -12.42 3.78
N PRO A 43 0.15 -11.17 4.13
CA PRO A 43 -1.19 -10.88 4.58
C PRO A 43 -2.18 -11.05 3.42
N PRO A 44 -3.36 -11.63 3.69
CA PRO A 44 -4.40 -11.83 2.67
C PRO A 44 -5.04 -10.51 2.19
N GLU A 45 -4.75 -9.40 2.87
CA GLU A 45 -5.20 -8.05 2.51
C GLU A 45 -4.72 -7.63 1.11
N VAL A 46 -3.58 -8.17 0.67
CA VAL A 46 -3.03 -7.95 -0.67
C VAL A 46 -3.44 -9.10 -1.56
N ASP A 47 -4.44 -8.87 -2.41
CA ASP A 47 -4.91 -9.85 -3.39
C ASP A 47 -3.88 -10.01 -4.53
N LEU A 48 -2.91 -10.89 -4.35
CA LEU A 48 -1.84 -11.16 -5.33
C LEU A 48 -2.39 -11.71 -6.66
N SER A 49 -3.59 -12.30 -6.66
CA SER A 49 -4.26 -12.79 -7.88
C SER A 49 -4.72 -11.63 -8.78
N LYS A 50 -5.17 -10.53 -8.17
CA LYS A 50 -5.57 -9.31 -8.90
C LYS A 50 -4.39 -8.38 -9.17
N ASN A 51 -3.39 -8.37 -8.29
CA ASN A 51 -2.20 -7.53 -8.42
C ASN A 51 -1.04 -8.33 -9.02
N ILE A 52 -1.19 -8.68 -10.31
CA ILE A 52 -0.24 -9.51 -11.05
C ILE A 52 1.16 -8.90 -11.18
N ASP A 53 1.29 -7.61 -10.94
CA ASP A 53 2.51 -6.81 -10.92
C ASP A 53 3.28 -6.90 -9.60
N LEU A 54 2.69 -7.52 -8.57
CA LEU A 54 3.30 -7.75 -7.26
C LEU A 54 3.72 -9.20 -7.08
N LEU A 55 4.74 -9.40 -6.24
CA LEU A 55 5.21 -10.70 -5.82
C LEU A 55 5.31 -10.72 -4.28
N GLY A 56 4.60 -11.64 -3.64
CA GLY A 56 4.70 -11.85 -2.19
C GLY A 56 5.93 -12.68 -1.86
N VAL A 57 6.78 -12.20 -0.96
CA VAL A 57 8.01 -12.89 -0.54
C VAL A 57 8.13 -12.88 0.98
N ALA A 58 8.35 -14.04 1.60
CA ALA A 58 8.64 -14.15 3.04
C ALA A 58 10.02 -14.76 3.29
N PHE A 59 10.69 -14.32 4.35
CA PHE A 59 12.08 -14.70 4.62
C PHE A 59 12.49 -14.37 6.06
N ASN A 60 13.61 -14.97 6.51
CA ASN A 60 14.29 -14.55 7.73
C ASN A 60 15.34 -13.48 7.40
N GLY A 61 15.28 -12.33 8.06
CA GLY A 61 16.16 -11.19 7.79
C GLY A 61 17.36 -11.05 8.74
N ALA A 62 17.27 -11.60 9.95
CA ALA A 62 18.31 -11.55 10.96
C ALA A 62 18.14 -12.67 11.99
N VAL A 63 19.23 -13.00 12.69
CA VAL A 63 19.26 -13.93 13.83
C VAL A 63 19.51 -13.13 15.10
N VAL A 64 18.65 -13.30 16.10
CA VAL A 64 18.70 -12.67 17.42
C VAL A 64 19.51 -13.55 18.37
N ASN A 65 20.15 -12.95 19.37
CA ASN A 65 21.03 -13.63 20.34
C ASN A 65 22.25 -14.34 19.71
N ARG A 66 22.59 -14.01 18.46
CA ARG A 66 23.77 -14.52 17.75
C ARG A 66 24.42 -13.41 16.93
N PHE A 67 25.75 -13.40 16.87
CA PHE A 67 26.52 -12.45 16.09
C PHE A 67 26.68 -12.92 14.64
N ASN A 68 26.50 -12.00 13.70
CA ASN A 68 26.61 -12.30 12.27
C ASN A 68 28.08 -12.26 11.79
N LYS A 69 28.33 -12.53 10.51
CA LYS A 69 29.70 -12.53 9.93
C LYS A 69 30.43 -11.18 10.05
N ASN A 70 29.70 -10.08 10.18
CA ASN A 70 30.26 -8.74 10.41
C ASN A 70 30.57 -8.47 11.90
N GLY A 71 30.25 -9.43 12.77
CA GLY A 71 30.38 -9.32 14.22
C GLY A 71 29.25 -8.49 14.85
N ASP A 72 28.13 -8.28 14.18
CA ASP A 72 27.00 -7.51 14.71
C ASP A 72 25.89 -8.43 15.21
N GLY A 73 25.32 -8.12 16.37
CA GLY A 73 24.21 -8.85 16.96
C GLY A 73 23.29 -7.94 17.79
N ILE A 74 22.08 -8.43 18.05
CA ILE A 74 21.11 -7.79 18.96
C ILE A 74 20.61 -8.80 19.98
N ASP A 75 20.21 -8.30 21.14
CA ASP A 75 19.55 -9.10 22.17
C ASP A 75 18.03 -9.21 21.92
N THR A 76 17.40 -10.09 22.67
CA THR A 76 15.96 -10.34 22.63
C THR A 76 15.13 -9.10 22.93
N ALA A 77 15.54 -8.30 23.92
CA ALA A 77 14.81 -7.10 24.32
C ALA A 77 14.80 -6.07 23.17
N THR A 78 15.94 -5.88 22.52
CA THR A 78 16.08 -5.03 21.34
C THR A 78 15.25 -5.56 20.18
N ALA A 79 15.31 -6.87 19.88
CA ALA A 79 14.55 -7.48 18.79
C ALA A 79 13.04 -7.21 18.93
N ILE A 80 12.48 -7.42 20.14
CA ILE A 80 11.07 -7.11 20.45
C ILE A 80 10.78 -5.63 20.21
N GLY A 81 11.68 -4.74 20.63
CA GLY A 81 11.52 -3.28 20.49
C GLY A 81 11.53 -2.77 19.04
N ILE A 82 12.27 -3.42 18.14
CA ILE A 82 12.46 -2.94 16.76
C ILE A 82 11.69 -3.72 15.70
N LYS A 83 11.18 -4.91 16.02
CA LYS A 83 10.53 -5.82 15.05
C LYS A 83 9.49 -5.11 14.16
N ASN A 84 8.58 -4.36 14.78
CA ASN A 84 7.50 -3.68 14.06
C ASN A 84 7.98 -2.46 13.26
N TYR A 85 9.17 -1.93 13.53
CA TYR A 85 9.72 -0.80 12.77
C TYR A 85 10.25 -1.19 11.40
N PHE A 86 10.35 -2.49 11.09
CA PHE A 86 10.63 -2.98 9.75
C PHE A 86 9.44 -2.81 8.79
N ILE A 87 8.21 -2.74 9.31
CA ILE A 87 7.00 -2.58 8.48
C ILE A 87 7.10 -1.24 7.71
N ASN A 88 6.77 -1.28 6.43
CA ASN A 88 6.87 -0.19 5.46
C ASN A 88 8.31 0.26 5.13
N LYS A 89 9.34 -0.47 5.56
CA LYS A 89 10.73 -0.20 5.13
C LYS A 89 11.01 -0.79 3.75
N PRO A 90 11.87 -0.15 2.95
CA PRO A 90 12.18 -0.62 1.60
C PRO A 90 12.93 -1.95 1.63
N THR A 91 12.68 -2.76 0.60
CA THR A 91 13.56 -3.86 0.22
C THR A 91 14.38 -3.46 -1.01
N ASN A 92 15.66 -3.79 -1.00
CA ASN A 92 16.58 -3.46 -2.09
C ASN A 92 17.41 -4.68 -2.49
N ILE A 93 18.23 -4.56 -3.53
CA ILE A 93 19.18 -5.60 -3.95
C ILE A 93 20.59 -5.22 -3.49
N GLU A 94 21.29 -6.14 -2.84
CA GLU A 94 22.69 -6.02 -2.40
C GLU A 94 22.98 -4.74 -1.58
N HIS A 95 22.06 -4.37 -0.69
CA HIS A 95 22.17 -3.18 0.18
C HIS A 95 22.28 -1.85 -0.57
N ASN A 96 21.89 -1.80 -1.85
CA ASN A 96 21.93 -0.59 -2.65
C ASN A 96 20.60 0.17 -2.53
N LYS A 97 20.61 1.27 -1.76
CA LYS A 97 19.43 2.14 -1.54
C LYS A 97 18.88 2.80 -2.80
N GLN A 98 19.61 2.79 -3.92
CA GLN A 98 19.11 3.25 -5.22
C GLN A 98 18.33 2.16 -5.97
N ASN A 99 18.52 0.89 -5.61
CA ASN A 99 17.91 -0.27 -6.26
C ASN A 99 16.82 -0.87 -5.37
N ILE A 100 15.81 -0.04 -5.06
CA ILE A 100 14.64 -0.45 -4.28
C ILE A 100 13.73 -1.29 -5.17
N VAL A 101 13.33 -2.46 -4.68
CA VAL A 101 12.51 -3.42 -5.42
C VAL A 101 11.17 -3.72 -4.75
N GLY A 102 10.94 -3.19 -3.54
CA GLY A 102 9.75 -3.52 -2.79
C GLY A 102 9.71 -2.87 -1.41
N HIS A 103 8.81 -3.37 -0.58
CA HIS A 103 8.67 -2.94 0.81
C HIS A 103 8.17 -4.07 1.69
N ILE A 104 8.48 -3.98 2.98
CA ILE A 104 8.06 -4.93 4.01
C ILE A 104 6.62 -4.62 4.46
N ILE A 105 5.80 -5.64 4.57
CA ILE A 105 4.37 -5.55 4.92
C ILE A 105 4.06 -6.19 6.28
N SER A 106 4.89 -7.12 6.75
CA SER A 106 4.66 -7.83 8.01
C SER A 106 5.98 -8.21 8.68
N ALA A 107 5.92 -8.42 10.00
CA ALA A 107 7.07 -8.83 10.79
C ALA A 107 6.64 -9.74 11.95
N ALA A 108 7.38 -10.83 12.13
CA ALA A 108 7.19 -11.81 13.20
C ALA A 108 8.55 -12.37 13.66
N PHE A 109 8.50 -13.32 14.59
CA PHE A 109 9.65 -14.12 14.96
C PHE A 109 9.46 -15.55 14.44
N SER A 110 10.56 -16.22 14.11
CA SER A 110 10.56 -17.64 13.79
C SER A 110 11.66 -18.38 14.55
N SER A 111 11.46 -19.67 14.81
CA SER A 111 12.46 -20.51 15.47
C SER A 111 13.72 -20.65 14.60
N PHE A 112 14.89 -20.61 15.23
CA PHE A 112 16.15 -20.86 14.53
C PHE A 112 16.21 -22.35 14.14
N GLY A 113 16.67 -22.64 12.91
CA GLY A 113 16.55 -23.96 12.34
C GLY A 113 15.18 -24.16 11.70
N GLU A 114 14.14 -24.48 12.47
CA GLU A 114 12.83 -24.98 11.97
C GLU A 114 11.94 -23.94 11.26
N ASN A 115 12.22 -22.64 11.42
CA ASN A 115 11.47 -21.53 10.82
C ASN A 115 9.98 -21.49 11.20
N GLU A 116 9.59 -22.09 12.32
CA GLU A 116 8.22 -22.03 12.83
C GLU A 116 7.95 -20.67 13.44
N LEU A 117 6.80 -20.06 13.13
CA LEU A 117 6.43 -18.76 13.72
C LEU A 117 6.23 -18.89 15.24
N ILE A 118 6.88 -18.01 15.99
CA ILE A 118 6.84 -17.97 17.46
C ILE A 118 6.31 -16.62 17.94
N THR A 119 5.67 -16.61 19.11
CA THR A 119 5.09 -15.39 19.69
C THR A 119 6.13 -14.59 20.48
N GLU A 120 5.84 -13.30 20.71
CA GLU A 120 6.73 -12.43 21.49
C GLU A 120 6.87 -12.91 22.94
N GLU A 121 5.82 -13.50 23.50
CA GLU A 121 5.85 -14.06 24.87
C GLU A 121 6.76 -15.27 24.97
N ALA A 122 6.87 -16.07 23.91
CA ALA A 122 7.70 -17.26 23.88
C ALA A 122 9.20 -16.93 23.88
N VAL A 123 9.58 -15.82 23.24
CA VAL A 123 10.98 -15.37 23.19
C VAL A 123 11.37 -14.48 24.36
N LYS A 124 10.40 -13.91 25.11
CA LYS A 124 10.68 -12.95 26.16
C LYS A 124 11.54 -13.54 27.29
N GLY A 125 12.77 -13.06 27.40
CA GLY A 125 13.74 -13.53 28.39
C GLY A 125 14.45 -14.83 27.99
N SER A 126 14.25 -15.31 26.76
CA SER A 126 15.07 -16.35 26.17
C SER A 126 16.41 -15.78 25.74
N GLU A 127 17.47 -16.58 25.90
CA GLU A 127 18.79 -16.30 25.34
C GLU A 127 19.10 -17.21 24.14
N ASP A 128 18.16 -18.09 23.79
CA ASP A 128 18.30 -18.98 22.64
C ASP A 128 18.20 -18.20 21.32
N PRO A 129 18.94 -18.60 20.27
CA PRO A 129 18.83 -17.97 18.96
C PRO A 129 17.44 -18.15 18.33
N PHE A 130 16.92 -17.09 17.71
CA PHE A 130 15.69 -17.11 16.90
C PHE A 130 15.79 -16.06 15.78
N ASN A 131 14.92 -16.12 14.77
CA ASN A 131 14.98 -15.20 13.63
C ASN A 131 13.96 -14.07 13.75
N ILE A 132 14.32 -12.91 13.17
CA ILE A 132 13.34 -11.91 12.72
C ILE A 132 12.87 -12.34 11.33
N ALA A 133 11.61 -12.74 11.23
CA ALA A 133 10.98 -13.16 9.99
C ALA A 133 10.09 -12.03 9.44
N LEU A 134 10.20 -11.77 8.14
CA LEU A 134 9.55 -10.64 7.47
C LEU A 134 8.80 -11.11 6.23
N GLY A 135 7.64 -10.50 5.97
CA GLY A 135 6.94 -10.57 4.69
C GLY A 135 7.12 -9.27 3.93
N ALA A 136 7.31 -9.35 2.61
CA ALA A 136 7.50 -8.20 1.74
C ALA A 136 6.75 -8.37 0.41
N LEU A 137 6.40 -7.24 -0.21
CA LEU A 137 5.96 -7.17 -1.60
C LEU A 137 7.12 -6.70 -2.46
N VAL A 138 7.37 -7.43 -3.54
CA VAL A 138 8.33 -7.05 -4.59
C VAL A 138 7.57 -6.61 -5.83
N TYR A 139 7.97 -5.46 -6.38
CA TYR A 139 7.38 -4.87 -7.57
C TYR A 139 7.99 -5.49 -8.83
N LYS A 140 7.23 -6.32 -9.54
CA LYS A 140 7.69 -6.98 -10.77
C LYS A 140 8.05 -5.98 -11.87
N VAL A 141 7.36 -4.84 -11.91
CA VAL A 141 7.58 -3.78 -12.92
C VAL A 141 8.91 -3.04 -12.70
N VAL A 142 9.33 -2.86 -11.44
CA VAL A 142 10.55 -2.12 -11.11
C VAL A 142 11.80 -2.93 -11.49
N ASN A 143 11.79 -4.23 -11.20
CA ASN A 143 12.87 -5.12 -11.60
C ASN A 143 12.35 -6.49 -12.07
N PRO A 144 11.97 -6.63 -13.35
CA PRO A 144 11.42 -7.87 -13.90
C PRO A 144 12.43 -9.02 -13.94
N ALA A 145 13.73 -8.73 -13.95
CA ALA A 145 14.77 -9.75 -13.91
C ALA A 145 14.88 -10.36 -12.51
N PHE A 146 14.93 -9.50 -11.48
CA PHE A 146 14.95 -9.93 -10.09
C PHE A 146 13.67 -10.67 -9.70
N ALA A 147 12.50 -10.17 -10.12
CA ALA A 147 11.23 -10.86 -9.90
C ALA A 147 11.25 -12.28 -10.48
N ARG A 148 11.64 -12.48 -11.74
CA ARG A 148 11.75 -13.82 -12.34
C ARG A 148 12.71 -14.74 -11.60
N MET A 149 13.81 -14.20 -11.09
CA MET A 149 14.75 -14.97 -10.26
C MET A 149 14.07 -15.45 -8.98
N LEU A 150 13.30 -14.59 -8.31
CA LEU A 150 12.52 -14.96 -7.13
C LEU A 150 11.47 -16.03 -7.44
N GLU A 151 10.78 -15.93 -8.58
CA GLU A 151 9.81 -16.96 -9.01
C GLU A 151 10.44 -18.34 -9.24
N GLN A 152 11.77 -18.42 -9.32
CA GLN A 152 12.55 -19.64 -9.53
C GLN A 152 13.35 -20.06 -8.28
N THR A 153 12.90 -19.64 -7.09
CA THR A 153 13.52 -19.98 -5.79
C THR A 153 12.89 -21.17 -5.08
N GLY A 154 11.85 -21.77 -5.67
CA GLY A 154 11.17 -22.95 -5.13
C GLY A 154 12.06 -24.19 -5.10
N GLU A 155 11.60 -25.21 -4.38
CA GLU A 155 12.35 -26.47 -4.25
C GLU A 155 12.60 -27.12 -5.64
N GLY A 156 13.87 -27.38 -5.96
CA GLY A 156 14.29 -27.99 -7.22
C GLY A 156 14.45 -27.01 -8.39
N GLU A 157 14.24 -25.71 -8.18
CA GLU A 157 14.40 -24.67 -9.20
C GLU A 157 15.82 -24.10 -9.25
N GLU A 158 16.12 -23.31 -10.30
CA GLU A 158 17.49 -22.84 -10.58
C GLU A 158 18.09 -21.95 -9.47
N PHE A 159 17.26 -21.17 -8.80
CA PHE A 159 17.67 -20.19 -7.81
C PHE A 159 17.28 -20.57 -6.38
N GLU A 160 16.97 -21.84 -6.13
CA GLU A 160 16.71 -22.37 -4.80
C GLU A 160 17.82 -21.97 -3.83
N ASN A 161 17.45 -21.30 -2.73
CA ASN A 161 18.36 -20.82 -1.69
C ASN A 161 19.49 -19.89 -2.15
N VAL A 162 19.44 -19.37 -3.39
CA VAL A 162 20.44 -18.42 -3.89
C VAL A 162 20.16 -17.04 -3.32
N VAL A 163 18.90 -16.62 -3.29
CA VAL A 163 18.50 -15.32 -2.74
C VAL A 163 18.16 -15.49 -1.26
N SER A 164 18.77 -14.65 -0.43
CA SER A 164 18.47 -14.55 1.00
C SER A 164 18.32 -13.08 1.40
N ALA A 165 18.00 -12.81 2.66
CA ALA A 165 17.82 -11.45 3.15
C ALA A 165 18.90 -11.06 4.16
N SER A 166 19.18 -9.77 4.22
CA SER A 166 20.11 -9.17 5.19
C SER A 166 19.55 -7.84 5.65
N TRP A 167 19.47 -7.64 6.95
CA TRP A 167 18.96 -6.41 7.57
C TRP A 167 19.85 -5.18 7.36
N GLU A 168 19.21 -4.02 7.37
CA GLU A 168 19.87 -2.72 7.46
C GLU A 168 19.35 -1.99 8.68
N ILE A 169 20.23 -1.67 9.62
CA ILE A 169 19.88 -0.97 10.85
C ILE A 169 20.78 0.24 11.06
N GLY A 170 20.21 1.34 11.52
CA GLY A 170 20.93 2.48 12.07
C GLY A 170 20.82 2.45 13.59
N PHE A 171 21.91 2.75 14.29
CA PHE A 171 21.96 2.77 15.75
C PHE A 171 22.93 3.84 16.24
N ASN A 172 22.81 4.24 17.50
CA ASN A 172 23.63 5.29 18.10
C ASN A 172 24.64 4.79 19.14
N ASP A 173 24.48 3.58 19.67
CA ASP A 173 25.35 3.04 20.72
C ASP A 173 25.55 1.53 20.58
N TYR A 174 26.60 1.01 21.21
CA TYR A 174 26.91 -0.41 21.22
C TYR A 174 27.72 -0.82 22.44
N TYR A 175 27.56 -2.08 22.84
CA TYR A 175 28.46 -2.78 23.76
C TYR A 175 29.35 -3.75 22.98
N ILE A 176 30.36 -4.29 23.65
CA ILE A 176 31.24 -5.31 23.09
C ILE A 176 30.94 -6.64 23.75
N ALA A 177 30.77 -7.67 22.94
CA ALA A 177 30.61 -9.05 23.41
C ALA A 177 31.86 -9.84 23.04
N VAL A 178 32.45 -10.52 24.02
CA VAL A 178 33.73 -11.22 23.87
C VAL A 178 33.55 -12.71 24.10
N GLY A 179 34.19 -13.53 23.27
CA GLY A 179 34.41 -14.96 23.55
C GLY A 179 33.55 -15.95 22.75
N SER A 180 32.36 -15.57 22.29
CA SER A 180 31.50 -16.45 21.48
C SER A 180 30.68 -15.68 20.44
N ASP A 181 30.22 -16.41 19.42
CA ASP A 181 29.23 -15.94 18.46
C ASP A 181 27.80 -16.05 19.02
N ASP A 182 27.58 -16.87 20.04
CA ASP A 182 26.31 -16.97 20.76
C ASP A 182 26.31 -16.00 21.95
N LEU A 183 25.27 -15.17 22.05
CA LEU A 183 25.20 -14.10 23.04
C LEU A 183 25.18 -14.63 24.48
N SER A 184 24.57 -15.79 24.71
CA SER A 184 24.51 -16.46 26.03
C SER A 184 25.87 -16.93 26.53
N GLU A 185 26.82 -17.17 25.63
CA GLU A 185 28.17 -17.63 25.94
C GLU A 185 29.21 -16.50 25.92
N ALA A 186 28.80 -15.30 25.50
CA ALA A 186 29.67 -14.15 25.37
C ALA A 186 29.67 -13.27 26.63
N GLU A 187 30.84 -12.74 27.00
CA GLU A 187 30.96 -11.75 28.06
C GLU A 187 30.64 -10.35 27.50
N VAL A 188 29.59 -9.71 28.02
CA VAL A 188 29.16 -8.36 27.60
C VAL A 188 29.90 -7.29 28.39
N VAL A 189 30.79 -6.58 27.69
CA VAL A 189 31.55 -5.43 28.18
C VAL A 189 30.74 -4.14 27.97
N THR A 190 30.30 -3.56 29.08
CA THR A 190 29.51 -2.31 29.10
C THR A 190 30.34 -1.07 29.48
N GLU A 191 31.54 -1.26 30.00
CA GLU A 191 32.34 -0.14 30.51
C GLU A 191 33.07 0.62 29.41
N LYS A 192 32.88 1.95 29.39
CA LYS A 192 33.33 2.82 28.28
C LYS A 192 34.84 2.78 28.04
N SER A 193 35.64 2.64 29.10
CA SER A 193 37.10 2.55 28.98
C SER A 193 37.53 1.25 28.30
N GLN A 194 36.88 0.13 28.63
CA GLN A 194 37.17 -1.17 28.04
C GLN A 194 36.64 -1.25 26.61
N ILE A 195 35.46 -0.67 26.34
CA ILE A 195 34.91 -0.58 24.97
C ILE A 195 35.89 0.11 24.03
N LYS A 196 36.49 1.23 24.46
CA LYS A 196 37.48 1.98 23.64
C LYS A 196 38.77 1.19 23.38
N GLU A 197 39.17 0.34 24.32
CA GLU A 197 40.36 -0.50 24.15
C GLU A 197 40.09 -1.66 23.18
N LEU A 198 38.92 -2.29 23.32
CA LEU A 198 38.52 -3.45 22.53
C LEU A 198 37.98 -3.07 21.14
N SER A 199 37.53 -1.82 20.94
CA SER A 199 36.97 -1.37 19.66
C SER A 199 37.93 -1.51 18.49
N LYS A 200 39.25 -1.50 18.73
CA LYS A 200 40.28 -1.71 17.70
C LYS A 200 40.23 -3.11 17.07
N TYR A 201 39.64 -4.09 17.74
CA TYR A 201 39.50 -5.46 17.23
C TYR A 201 38.20 -5.66 16.44
N LEU A 202 37.23 -4.74 16.50
CA LEU A 202 35.95 -4.90 15.81
C LEU A 202 36.11 -4.81 14.29
N LYS A 203 35.44 -5.72 13.56
CA LYS A 203 35.41 -5.72 12.08
C LYS A 203 34.88 -4.42 11.48
N ALA A 204 33.95 -3.76 12.17
CA ALA A 204 33.41 -2.46 11.76
C ALA A 204 34.42 -1.31 11.79
N TYR A 205 35.56 -1.48 12.47
CA TYR A 205 36.66 -0.51 12.53
C TYR A 205 37.96 -1.10 11.95
N ASP A 206 37.83 -1.94 10.91
CA ASP A 206 38.94 -2.61 10.20
C ASP A 206 39.78 -3.57 11.07
N GLY A 207 39.25 -4.01 12.21
CA GLY A 207 39.84 -5.06 13.04
C GLY A 207 39.55 -6.47 12.53
N GLU A 208 40.28 -7.47 13.02
CA GLU A 208 40.11 -8.87 12.60
C GLU A 208 38.82 -9.54 13.14
N GLY A 209 38.13 -8.91 14.09
CA GLY A 209 37.00 -9.48 14.83
C GLY A 209 37.43 -10.45 15.94
N GLN A 210 38.70 -10.47 16.27
CA GLN A 210 39.30 -11.34 17.26
C GLN A 210 40.52 -10.65 17.91
N MET A 211 40.83 -11.02 19.14
CA MET A 211 42.06 -10.61 19.83
C MET A 211 43.26 -11.45 19.37
N ASP A 212 44.45 -11.05 19.80
CA ASP A 212 45.71 -11.72 19.45
C ASP A 212 45.78 -13.19 19.91
N ASP A 213 44.98 -13.57 20.91
CA ASP A 213 44.85 -14.94 21.42
C ASP A 213 43.77 -15.77 20.71
N GLY A 214 43.07 -15.19 19.73
CA GLY A 214 41.98 -15.81 18.98
C GLY A 214 40.60 -15.65 19.61
N THR A 215 40.47 -14.93 20.73
CA THR A 215 39.17 -14.66 21.36
C THR A 215 38.32 -13.74 20.49
N LEU A 216 37.10 -14.15 20.15
CA LEU A 216 36.19 -13.37 19.31
C LEU A 216 35.77 -12.06 19.97
N VAL A 217 35.65 -11.00 19.16
CA VAL A 217 35.21 -9.67 19.60
C VAL A 217 34.11 -9.17 18.67
N ASN A 218 32.91 -9.11 19.22
CA ASN A 218 31.69 -8.77 18.51
C ASN A 218 31.05 -7.49 19.09
N ARG A 219 30.19 -6.85 18.29
CA ARG A 219 29.44 -5.65 18.61
C ARG A 219 27.99 -6.02 18.92
N LEU A 220 27.58 -5.79 20.16
CA LEU A 220 26.20 -5.88 20.59
C LEU A 220 25.54 -4.51 20.42
N VAL A 221 24.64 -4.40 19.46
CA VAL A 221 23.97 -3.14 19.11
C VAL A 221 22.93 -2.81 20.19
N VAL A 222 23.00 -1.59 20.76
CA VAL A 222 22.09 -1.11 21.82
C VAL A 222 21.65 0.33 21.59
N GLY A 223 20.85 0.88 22.50
CA GLY A 223 20.41 2.28 22.45
C GLY A 223 19.19 2.50 21.56
N SER A 224 19.22 3.56 20.75
CA SER A 224 18.16 3.88 19.80
C SER A 224 18.46 3.26 18.44
N ILE A 225 17.70 2.23 18.09
CA ILE A 225 17.93 1.40 16.91
C ILE A 225 16.74 1.57 15.96
N TYR A 226 17.06 1.81 14.69
CA TYR A 226 16.10 2.08 13.63
C TYR A 226 16.38 1.17 12.44
N PRO A 227 15.50 0.20 12.16
CA PRO A 227 15.49 -0.50 10.90
C PRO A 227 15.37 0.47 9.71
N LEU A 228 16.25 0.31 8.74
CA LEU A 228 16.32 1.11 7.52
C LEU A 228 15.74 0.37 6.31
N GLY A 229 15.85 -0.96 6.30
CA GLY A 229 15.39 -1.80 5.19
C GLY A 229 15.95 -3.22 5.26
N ILE A 230 15.75 -3.95 4.16
CA ILE A 230 16.33 -5.27 3.91
C ILE A 230 16.97 -5.28 2.53
N GLY A 231 18.18 -5.81 2.45
CA GLY A 231 18.83 -6.16 1.19
C GLY A 231 18.61 -7.64 0.85
N PHE A 232 18.09 -7.92 -0.34
CA PHE A 232 18.16 -9.25 -0.94
C PHE A 232 19.58 -9.47 -1.47
N THR A 233 20.23 -10.53 -1.02
CA THR A 233 21.63 -10.82 -1.31
C THR A 233 21.87 -12.31 -1.44
N ALA A 234 22.87 -12.69 -2.24
CA ALA A 234 23.35 -14.06 -2.32
C ALA A 234 24.26 -14.45 -1.15
N THR A 235 24.78 -13.47 -0.43
CA THR A 235 25.76 -13.68 0.66
C THR A 235 25.32 -12.95 1.92
N PRO A 236 24.23 -13.40 2.57
CA PRO A 236 23.78 -12.78 3.81
C PRO A 236 24.86 -12.88 4.89
N ALA A 237 24.94 -11.82 5.71
CA ALA A 237 25.86 -11.78 6.85
C ALA A 237 25.36 -12.67 8.00
N ALA A 238 24.04 -12.72 8.20
CA ALA A 238 23.40 -13.57 9.20
C ALA A 238 23.26 -15.03 8.72
N ASP A 239 23.04 -15.95 9.64
CA ASP A 239 22.81 -17.38 9.37
C ASP A 239 21.37 -17.63 8.88
N VAL A 240 21.00 -16.96 7.78
CA VAL A 240 19.71 -17.07 7.10
C VAL A 240 19.94 -17.53 5.67
N LYS A 241 18.99 -18.30 5.12
CA LYS A 241 19.12 -18.87 3.79
C LYS A 241 17.75 -18.98 3.12
N GLY A 242 17.68 -18.53 1.87
CA GLY A 242 16.51 -18.66 1.03
C GLY A 242 15.43 -17.60 1.29
N VAL A 243 14.42 -17.66 0.42
CA VAL A 243 13.18 -16.90 0.49
C VAL A 243 12.04 -17.82 0.04
N ILE A 244 10.83 -17.62 0.53
CA ILE A 244 9.63 -18.27 0.00
C ILE A 244 8.82 -17.24 -0.77
N VAL A 245 8.28 -17.67 -1.92
CA VAL A 245 7.51 -16.83 -2.82
C VAL A 245 6.10 -17.37 -2.94
N GLU A 246 5.11 -16.49 -2.73
CA GLU A 246 3.72 -16.78 -3.05
C GLU A 246 3.47 -16.33 -4.48
N ASN A 247 3.30 -17.31 -5.36
CA ASN A 247 2.94 -17.09 -6.74
C ASN A 247 1.84 -18.10 -7.09
N GLU A 248 0.72 -17.61 -7.63
CA GLU A 248 -0.11 -18.46 -8.46
C GLU A 248 0.77 -18.88 -9.64
N LYS A 249 1.23 -20.15 -9.62
CA LYS A 249 2.05 -20.70 -10.69
C LYS A 249 1.37 -20.34 -12.00
N ARG A 250 2.09 -19.65 -12.89
CA ARG A 250 1.67 -19.48 -14.29
C ARG A 250 1.19 -20.85 -14.75
N VAL A 251 -0.09 -20.93 -15.14
CA VAL A 251 -0.58 -22.09 -15.89
C VAL A 251 0.34 -22.22 -17.08
N GLU A 252 1.18 -23.25 -17.07
CA GLU A 252 1.90 -23.66 -18.26
C GLU A 252 0.84 -24.10 -19.27
N ILE A 253 0.46 -23.20 -20.17
CA ILE A 253 -0.36 -23.56 -21.31
C ILE A 253 0.48 -24.55 -22.10
N THR A 254 0.15 -25.83 -21.98
CA THR A 254 0.79 -26.85 -22.80
C THR A 254 0.50 -26.54 -24.27
N PRO A 255 1.43 -26.80 -25.21
CA PRO A 255 1.22 -26.51 -26.63
C PRO A 255 -0.06 -27.11 -27.22
N ASP A 256 -0.62 -28.13 -26.57
CA ASP A 256 -1.85 -28.81 -26.97
C ASP A 256 -3.13 -27.99 -26.71
N GLU A 257 -3.11 -26.99 -25.83
CA GLU A 257 -4.28 -26.13 -25.53
C GLU A 257 -4.39 -24.89 -26.45
N ILE A 258 -3.38 -24.65 -27.29
CA ILE A 258 -3.35 -23.50 -28.22
C ILE A 258 -4.15 -23.80 -29.52
N SER A 259 -4.60 -25.04 -29.75
CA SER A 259 -5.33 -25.38 -30.99
C SER A 259 -6.82 -25.03 -31.00
N GLU A 260 -7.41 -24.55 -29.90
CA GLU A 260 -8.87 -24.32 -29.83
C GLU A 260 -9.33 -22.87 -29.57
N ALA A 261 -8.43 -21.89 -29.49
CA ALA A 261 -8.81 -20.48 -29.34
C ALA A 261 -8.52 -19.69 -30.63
N PRO A 262 -9.53 -19.38 -31.48
CA PRO A 262 -9.33 -18.52 -32.63
C PRO A 262 -9.31 -17.05 -32.18
N ASN A 263 -8.28 -16.32 -32.60
CA ASN A 263 -8.15 -14.86 -32.59
C ASN A 263 -7.80 -14.17 -31.26
N LEU A 264 -6.51 -14.06 -30.97
CA LEU A 264 -5.95 -12.84 -30.37
C LEU A 264 -4.50 -12.66 -30.83
N ALA A 265 -4.33 -12.18 -32.07
CA ALA A 265 -3.03 -11.73 -32.58
C ALA A 265 -2.73 -10.33 -32.00
N GLY A 266 -2.22 -10.30 -30.77
CA GLY A 266 -1.50 -9.15 -30.23
C GLY A 266 -0.01 -9.32 -30.50
N GLU A 267 0.63 -8.34 -31.14
CA GLU A 267 2.06 -8.34 -31.40
C GLU A 267 2.86 -8.51 -30.09
N LYS A 268 3.61 -9.62 -29.99
CA LYS A 268 4.62 -9.80 -28.94
C LYS A 268 5.80 -8.91 -29.28
N ILE A 269 5.96 -7.80 -28.55
CA ILE A 269 7.23 -7.07 -28.52
C ILE A 269 8.11 -7.78 -27.50
N ASP A 270 8.91 -8.72 -27.99
CA ASP A 270 9.92 -9.41 -27.20
C ASP A 270 11.17 -8.51 -27.10
N THR A 271 11.29 -7.77 -25.99
CA THR A 271 12.51 -7.02 -25.66
C THR A 271 13.22 -7.70 -24.50
N CYS A 272 13.58 -8.96 -24.70
CA CYS A 272 14.43 -9.69 -23.76
C CYS A 272 15.90 -9.43 -24.11
N ASN A 273 16.54 -8.45 -23.45
CA ASN A 273 18.00 -8.34 -23.44
C ASN A 273 18.60 -9.31 -22.40
N CYS A 274 18.24 -10.59 -22.52
CA CYS A 274 18.58 -11.66 -21.57
C CYS A 274 19.96 -12.30 -21.81
N GLU A 275 20.79 -11.71 -22.68
CA GLU A 275 22.10 -12.25 -23.03
C GLU A 275 23.23 -11.88 -22.05
N SER A 276 23.03 -10.89 -21.16
CA SER A 276 24.09 -10.41 -20.26
C SER A 276 24.31 -11.23 -18.98
N TYR A 277 23.33 -12.02 -18.53
CA TYR A 277 23.46 -12.82 -17.29
C TYR A 277 23.77 -14.30 -17.55
N THR A 278 23.47 -14.81 -18.75
CA THR A 278 23.81 -16.20 -19.15
C THR A 278 25.29 -16.36 -19.53
N THR A 279 25.99 -15.27 -19.80
CA THR A 279 27.43 -15.28 -20.10
C THR A 279 28.29 -15.63 -18.88
N LEU A 280 27.77 -15.45 -17.66
CA LEU A 280 28.50 -15.79 -16.42
C LEU A 280 28.57 -17.31 -16.17
N LYS A 281 27.55 -18.10 -16.59
CA LYS A 281 27.57 -19.57 -16.44
C LYS A 281 28.23 -20.32 -17.60
N LYS A 282 28.37 -19.73 -18.79
CA LYS A 282 29.06 -20.37 -19.93
C LYS A 282 30.58 -20.22 -19.91
N GLY A 283 31.13 -19.32 -19.10
CA GLY A 283 32.57 -19.18 -18.88
C GLY A 283 33.19 -20.30 -18.02
N GLU A 284 32.41 -21.00 -17.21
CA GLU A 284 32.95 -21.97 -16.24
C GLU A 284 33.01 -23.42 -16.77
N LYS A 285 32.40 -23.73 -17.92
CA LYS A 285 32.39 -25.11 -18.47
C LYS A 285 33.33 -25.36 -19.65
N ASN A 286 34.12 -24.37 -20.06
CA ASN A 286 35.11 -24.49 -21.15
C ASN A 286 36.50 -23.95 -20.77
N SER A 287 36.95 -24.15 -19.52
CA SER A 287 38.37 -23.99 -19.18
C SER A 287 39.04 -25.35 -19.11
N SER A 288 39.95 -25.62 -20.04
CA SER A 288 40.80 -26.81 -20.08
C SER A 288 42.05 -26.69 -19.22
N LEU A 289 42.04 -25.90 -18.14
CA LEU A 289 43.18 -25.78 -17.22
C LEU A 289 42.85 -26.39 -15.85
N PHE A 290 43.00 -27.70 -15.75
CA PHE A 290 43.39 -28.34 -14.50
C PHE A 290 44.91 -28.21 -14.38
N GLU A 291 45.40 -27.11 -13.81
CA GLU A 291 46.72 -27.08 -13.17
C GLU A 291 46.64 -26.11 -11.99
N THR A 292 46.90 -26.64 -10.80
CA THR A 292 46.93 -25.88 -9.56
C THR A 292 48.20 -25.04 -9.51
N GLU A 293 48.09 -23.72 -9.65
CA GLU A 293 49.15 -22.80 -9.25
C GLU A 293 48.75 -22.01 -8.01
N THR A 294 49.68 -21.95 -7.06
CA THR A 294 49.62 -21.18 -5.82
C THR A 294 49.39 -19.70 -6.11
N VAL A 295 48.29 -19.14 -5.61
CA VAL A 295 47.99 -17.71 -5.75
C VAL A 295 48.84 -16.91 -4.78
N ASN A 296 49.79 -16.14 -5.29
CA ASN A 296 50.42 -15.07 -4.53
C ASN A 296 49.39 -13.97 -4.27
N LYS A 297 49.21 -13.59 -3.01
CA LYS A 297 48.38 -12.44 -2.62
C LYS A 297 49.07 -11.15 -3.10
N GLU A 298 48.58 -10.54 -4.16
CA GLU A 298 48.86 -9.14 -4.44
C GLU A 298 47.71 -8.27 -3.94
N ASN A 299 48.09 -7.27 -3.15
CA ASN A 299 47.22 -6.27 -2.53
C ASN A 299 46.35 -5.59 -3.60
N ALA A 300 45.06 -5.42 -3.28
CA ALA A 300 44.10 -4.69 -4.09
C ALA A 300 44.46 -3.19 -4.13
N LEU A 301 45.28 -2.81 -5.10
CA LEU A 301 45.42 -1.44 -5.57
C LEU A 301 44.24 -1.17 -6.52
N THR A 302 43.36 -0.24 -6.14
CA THR A 302 42.22 0.21 -6.95
C THR A 302 42.69 0.63 -8.34
N MET A 303 41.95 0.28 -9.41
CA MET A 303 42.35 0.45 -10.82
C MET A 303 43.02 1.79 -11.16
N ASP A 304 42.58 2.90 -10.56
CA ASP A 304 43.18 4.23 -10.73
C ASP A 304 44.67 4.31 -10.34
N THR A 305 45.13 3.50 -9.37
CA THR A 305 46.53 3.50 -8.92
C THR A 305 47.43 2.65 -9.81
N LYS A 306 46.89 1.60 -10.44
CA LYS A 306 47.61 0.77 -11.42
C LYS A 306 47.84 1.54 -12.72
N ASP A 307 46.84 2.25 -13.23
CA ASP A 307 46.98 3.09 -14.43
C ASP A 307 47.97 4.26 -14.21
N LEU A 308 48.02 4.78 -12.98
CA LEU A 308 48.95 5.85 -12.60
C LEU A 308 50.38 5.31 -12.47
N LEU A 309 50.55 4.09 -11.95
CA LEU A 309 51.83 3.37 -11.91
C LEU A 309 52.35 3.04 -13.32
N GLU A 310 51.49 2.53 -14.21
CA GLU A 310 51.88 2.24 -15.61
C GLU A 310 52.26 3.52 -16.38
N LYS A 311 51.55 4.63 -16.18
CA LYS A 311 51.93 5.93 -16.77
C LYS A 311 53.26 6.45 -16.23
N ILE A 312 53.53 6.28 -14.93
CA ILE A 312 54.80 6.66 -14.33
C ILE A 312 55.93 5.78 -14.86
N GLU A 313 55.69 4.48 -14.99
CA GLU A 313 56.67 3.50 -15.46
C GLU A 313 56.99 3.67 -16.95
N GLY A 314 55.98 3.95 -17.78
CA GLY A 314 56.15 4.31 -19.19
C GLY A 314 56.95 5.60 -19.40
N MET A 315 56.75 6.61 -18.55
CA MET A 315 57.52 7.86 -18.62
C MET A 315 58.94 7.75 -18.07
N LEU A 316 59.17 6.89 -17.06
CA LEU A 316 60.52 6.63 -16.55
C LEU A 316 61.35 5.86 -17.58
N SER A 317 60.76 4.87 -18.23
CA SER A 317 61.46 4.04 -19.23
C SER A 317 61.78 4.81 -20.51
N GLU A 318 60.97 5.81 -20.89
CA GLU A 318 61.23 6.66 -22.06
C GLU A 318 62.32 7.72 -21.83
N LYS A 319 62.56 8.15 -20.57
CA LYS A 319 63.54 9.20 -20.23
C LYS A 319 64.81 8.72 -19.51
N VAL A 320 64.85 7.48 -19.01
CA VAL A 320 66.02 6.88 -18.34
C VAL A 320 66.81 5.98 -19.31
N GLY A 321 66.92 6.41 -20.57
CA GLY A 321 67.89 5.83 -21.51
C GLY A 321 69.29 6.40 -21.24
N ASP A 322 70.11 5.62 -20.53
CA ASP A 322 71.56 5.77 -20.35
C ASP A 322 72.10 7.20 -20.08
N SER A 323 72.02 7.64 -18.82
CA SER A 323 73.11 8.28 -18.03
C SER A 323 72.68 9.34 -17.00
N GLN A 324 73.10 9.11 -15.75
CA GLN A 324 73.59 10.07 -14.74
C GLN A 324 72.84 11.38 -14.34
N HIS A 325 71.55 11.60 -14.63
CA HIS A 325 70.82 12.78 -14.10
C HIS A 325 69.50 12.44 -13.39
N VAL A 326 69.60 11.83 -12.20
CA VAL A 326 68.44 11.46 -11.34
C VAL A 326 67.66 12.69 -10.83
N GLU A 327 68.33 13.82 -10.64
CA GLU A 327 67.73 15.03 -10.07
C GLU A 327 66.84 15.78 -11.07
N GLU A 328 67.23 15.84 -12.35
CA GLU A 328 66.40 16.40 -13.43
C GLU A 328 65.22 15.47 -13.79
N ALA A 329 65.41 14.16 -13.71
CA ALA A 329 64.34 13.19 -13.87
C ALA A 329 63.31 13.28 -12.73
N ALA A 330 63.76 13.39 -11.47
CA ALA A 330 62.88 13.57 -10.31
C ALA A 330 62.11 14.90 -10.36
N ALA A 331 62.75 15.99 -10.79
CA ALA A 331 62.08 17.28 -11.00
C ALA A 331 61.04 17.22 -12.14
N SER A 332 61.34 16.48 -13.22
CA SER A 332 60.38 16.26 -14.31
C SER A 332 59.17 15.44 -13.86
N VAL A 333 59.36 14.39 -13.05
CA VAL A 333 58.27 13.57 -12.51
C VAL A 333 57.43 14.35 -11.50
N SER A 334 58.07 15.12 -10.60
CA SER A 334 57.38 15.97 -9.63
C SER A 334 56.52 17.04 -10.30
N LYS A 335 56.98 17.62 -11.42
CA LYS A 335 56.19 18.58 -12.21
C LYS A 335 54.98 17.94 -12.88
N VAL A 336 55.11 16.72 -13.41
CA VAL A 336 53.98 15.98 -14.00
C VAL A 336 52.96 15.58 -12.92
N MET A 337 53.43 15.17 -11.75
CA MET A 337 52.56 14.87 -10.60
C MET A 337 51.81 16.11 -10.12
N MET A 338 52.49 17.26 -9.99
CA MET A 338 51.85 18.53 -9.61
C MET A 338 50.79 18.97 -10.63
N GLU A 339 51.05 18.78 -11.92
CA GLU A 339 50.09 19.11 -12.97
C GLU A 339 48.89 18.15 -12.97
N ALA A 340 49.10 16.85 -12.73
CA ALA A 340 48.02 15.88 -12.58
C ALA A 340 47.15 16.16 -11.35
N ILE A 341 47.76 16.54 -10.23
CA ILE A 341 47.06 16.96 -9.01
C ILE A 341 46.24 18.23 -9.30
N ARG A 342 46.83 19.23 -9.97
CA ARG A 342 46.12 20.46 -10.35
C ARG A 342 44.91 20.19 -11.24
N GLN A 343 45.06 19.33 -12.24
CA GLN A 343 43.95 18.95 -13.13
C GLN A 343 42.84 18.20 -12.39
N LYS A 344 43.19 17.32 -11.45
CA LYS A 344 42.21 16.59 -10.63
C LYS A 344 41.52 17.49 -9.62
N ASP A 345 42.22 18.46 -9.03
CA ASP A 345 41.62 19.48 -8.18
C ASP A 345 40.63 20.34 -8.99
N GLU A 346 40.99 20.77 -10.21
CA GLU A 346 40.07 21.49 -11.10
C GLU A 346 38.84 20.66 -11.49
N GLN A 347 39.00 19.36 -11.76
CA GLN A 347 37.88 18.45 -12.00
C GLN A 347 36.99 18.31 -10.76
N TRP A 348 37.58 18.17 -9.57
CA TRP A 348 36.83 18.05 -8.33
C TRP A 348 36.03 19.33 -8.01
N GLN A 349 36.62 20.51 -8.22
CA GLN A 349 35.92 21.77 -8.05
C GLN A 349 34.76 21.93 -9.05
N ALA A 350 34.96 21.49 -10.30
CA ALA A 350 33.89 21.49 -11.30
C ALA A 350 32.76 20.52 -10.96
N GLU A 351 33.08 19.31 -10.49
CA GLU A 351 32.09 18.33 -10.03
C GLU A 351 31.34 18.80 -8.79
N LYS A 352 32.04 19.45 -7.85
CA LYS A 352 31.43 20.03 -6.65
C LYS A 352 30.43 21.14 -7.04
N ALA A 353 30.83 22.07 -7.90
CA ALA A 353 29.95 23.13 -8.38
C ALA A 353 28.74 22.57 -9.15
N ALA A 354 28.92 21.53 -9.96
CA ALA A 354 27.82 20.86 -10.65
C ALA A 354 26.84 20.19 -9.67
N LYS A 355 27.35 19.53 -8.62
CA LYS A 355 26.50 18.92 -7.58
C LYS A 355 25.76 19.96 -6.75
N GLU A 356 26.40 21.08 -6.39
CA GLU A 356 25.74 22.18 -5.68
C GLU A 356 24.63 22.80 -6.53
N ALA A 357 24.85 22.99 -7.84
CA ALA A 357 23.82 23.50 -8.76
C ALA A 357 22.62 22.53 -8.89
N LEU A 358 22.86 21.22 -8.98
CA LEU A 358 21.80 20.21 -9.01
C LEU A 358 21.01 20.17 -7.69
N LEU A 359 21.69 20.37 -6.55
CA LEU A 359 21.04 20.42 -5.23
C LEU A 359 20.15 21.67 -5.11
N ASP A 360 20.60 22.81 -5.60
CA ASP A 360 19.80 24.04 -5.64
C ASP A 360 18.57 23.91 -6.57
N GLU A 361 18.70 23.24 -7.71
CA GLU A 361 17.58 22.94 -8.62
C GLU A 361 16.57 21.99 -7.99
N ALA A 362 17.05 20.92 -7.34
CA ALA A 362 16.20 19.97 -6.62
C ALA A 362 15.43 20.64 -5.46
N ASN A 363 16.09 21.53 -4.70
CA ASN A 363 15.44 22.29 -3.63
C ASN A 363 14.33 23.22 -4.17
N LYS A 364 14.58 23.91 -5.28
CA LYS A 364 13.54 24.75 -5.93
C LYS A 364 12.36 23.92 -6.43
N ALA A 365 12.62 22.75 -7.02
CA ALA A 365 11.57 21.84 -7.45
C ALA A 365 10.75 21.34 -6.25
N GLN A 366 11.40 21.03 -5.13
CA GLN A 366 10.73 20.62 -3.89
C GLN A 366 9.85 21.73 -3.32
N GLU A 367 10.33 22.98 -3.29
CA GLU A 367 9.54 24.13 -2.83
C GLU A 367 8.32 24.39 -3.73
N SER A 368 8.48 24.27 -5.06
CA SER A 368 7.36 24.39 -6.00
C SER A 368 6.32 23.30 -5.78
N LEU A 369 6.75 22.05 -5.66
CA LEU A 369 5.86 20.91 -5.44
C LEU A 369 5.14 20.99 -4.09
N ALA A 370 5.80 21.50 -3.05
CA ALA A 370 5.17 21.74 -1.75
C ALA A 370 4.07 22.80 -1.83
N GLY A 371 4.25 23.85 -2.63
CA GLY A 371 3.23 24.85 -2.91
C GLY A 371 2.02 24.27 -3.65
N GLU A 372 2.24 23.53 -4.72
CA GLU A 372 1.17 22.87 -5.49
C GLU A 372 0.39 21.87 -4.63
N LEU A 373 1.06 21.12 -3.76
CA LEU A 373 0.43 20.16 -2.87
C LEU A 373 -0.49 20.84 -1.84
N GLU A 374 -0.11 22.02 -1.37
CA GLU A 374 -0.95 22.79 -0.45
C GLU A 374 -2.17 23.39 -1.15
N GLU A 375 -2.02 23.84 -2.40
CA GLU A 375 -3.15 24.28 -3.24
C GLU A 375 -4.13 23.13 -3.52
N VAL A 376 -3.62 21.94 -3.86
CA VAL A 376 -4.45 20.74 -4.05
C VAL A 376 -5.19 20.34 -2.78
N LYS A 377 -4.57 20.46 -1.60
CA LYS A 377 -5.26 20.20 -0.33
C LYS A 377 -6.39 21.19 -0.06
N LEU A 378 -6.16 22.48 -0.34
CA LEU A 378 -7.18 23.52 -0.15
C LEU A 378 -8.37 23.29 -1.07
N THR A 379 -8.11 22.99 -2.35
CA THR A 379 -9.18 22.67 -3.32
C THR A 379 -9.92 21.38 -2.94
N LEU A 380 -9.21 20.35 -2.45
CA LEU A 380 -9.87 19.13 -1.97
C LEU A 380 -10.80 19.42 -0.79
N ALA A 381 -10.36 20.22 0.18
CA ALA A 381 -11.18 20.60 1.33
C ALA A 381 -12.44 21.40 0.91
N ASP A 382 -12.29 22.32 -0.04
CA ASP A 382 -13.41 23.08 -0.59
C ASP A 382 -14.42 22.17 -1.33
N THR A 383 -13.93 21.28 -2.20
CA THR A 383 -14.80 20.32 -2.91
C THR A 383 -15.52 19.36 -1.97
N GLN A 384 -14.87 18.94 -0.88
CA GLN A 384 -15.53 18.11 0.13
C GLN A 384 -16.67 18.88 0.82
N SER A 385 -16.45 20.14 1.19
CA SER A 385 -17.49 20.99 1.78
C SER A 385 -18.69 21.16 0.82
N GLN A 386 -18.43 21.40 -0.45
CA GLN A 386 -19.49 21.51 -1.47
C GLN A 386 -20.26 20.20 -1.66
N LEU A 387 -19.57 19.05 -1.58
CA LEU A 387 -20.21 17.74 -1.68
C LEU A 387 -21.13 17.48 -0.49
N ASP A 388 -20.69 17.82 0.73
CA ASP A 388 -21.49 17.67 1.94
C ASP A 388 -22.74 18.58 1.90
N GLU A 389 -22.61 19.81 1.42
CA GLU A 389 -23.74 20.72 1.21
C GLU A 389 -24.74 20.16 0.18
N LEU A 390 -24.25 19.63 -0.94
CA LEU A 390 -25.09 19.00 -1.97
C LEU A 390 -25.77 17.72 -1.45
N ALA A 391 -25.09 16.94 -0.63
CA ALA A 391 -25.65 15.73 -0.03
C ALA A 391 -26.79 16.06 0.93
N GLU A 392 -26.63 17.07 1.79
CA GLU A 392 -27.70 17.53 2.67
C GLU A 392 -28.86 18.17 1.91
N ALA A 393 -28.58 18.97 0.88
CA ALA A 393 -29.63 19.54 0.01
C ALA A 393 -30.43 18.44 -0.70
N LYS A 394 -29.76 17.39 -1.19
CA LYS A 394 -30.40 16.22 -1.80
C LYS A 394 -31.25 15.48 -0.79
N ARG A 395 -30.73 15.20 0.40
CA ARG A 395 -31.46 14.53 1.49
C ARG A 395 -32.72 15.29 1.89
N LEU A 396 -32.63 16.61 2.02
CA LEU A 396 -33.78 17.46 2.36
C LEU A 396 -34.83 17.46 1.24
N ARG A 397 -34.39 17.50 -0.03
CA ARG A 397 -35.28 17.42 -1.19
C ARG A 397 -36.00 16.08 -1.25
N GLU A 398 -35.28 14.97 -1.13
CA GLU A 398 -35.85 13.62 -1.13
C GLU A 398 -36.82 13.43 0.04
N ALA A 399 -36.51 13.94 1.23
CA ALA A 399 -37.42 13.91 2.37
C ALA A 399 -38.70 14.73 2.12
N LYS A 400 -38.59 15.91 1.51
CA LYS A 400 -39.75 16.75 1.14
C LYS A 400 -40.61 16.07 0.07
N ASP A 401 -39.99 15.50 -0.96
CA ASP A 401 -40.69 14.80 -2.04
C ASP A 401 -41.42 13.57 -1.50
N LEU A 402 -40.77 12.79 -0.63
CA LEU A 402 -41.37 11.64 0.04
C LEU A 402 -42.54 12.05 0.95
N PHE A 403 -42.39 13.13 1.73
CA PHE A 403 -43.45 13.68 2.56
C PHE A 403 -44.67 14.08 1.72
N ASN A 404 -44.45 14.81 0.63
CA ASN A 404 -45.53 15.25 -0.27
C ASN A 404 -46.24 14.07 -0.93
N GLN A 405 -45.51 13.03 -1.35
CA GLN A 405 -46.09 11.81 -1.90
C GLN A 405 -46.97 11.08 -0.86
N ARG A 406 -46.47 10.93 0.37
CA ARG A 406 -47.23 10.32 1.47
C ARG A 406 -48.50 11.12 1.78
N MET A 407 -48.40 12.45 1.87
CA MET A 407 -49.55 13.32 2.11
C MET A 407 -50.58 13.27 0.98
N ALA A 408 -50.12 13.25 -0.28
CA ALA A 408 -51.01 13.11 -1.44
C ALA A 408 -51.80 11.81 -1.38
N SER A 409 -51.17 10.68 -1.03
CA SER A 409 -51.88 9.40 -0.92
C SER A 409 -52.93 9.38 0.19
N VAL A 410 -52.67 10.02 1.34
CA VAL A 410 -53.67 10.10 2.43
C VAL A 410 -54.85 11.01 2.05
N THR A 411 -54.58 12.14 1.39
CA THR A 411 -55.63 13.05 0.93
C THR A 411 -56.40 12.53 -0.28
N GLU A 412 -55.85 11.56 -1.02
CA GLU A 412 -56.56 10.82 -2.06
C GLU A 412 -57.62 9.90 -1.44
N ASP A 413 -57.28 9.13 -0.41
CA ASP A 413 -58.14 8.10 0.19
C ASP A 413 -59.16 8.64 1.23
N PHE A 414 -58.81 9.73 1.93
CA PHE A 414 -59.59 10.27 3.05
C PHE A 414 -60.06 11.71 2.81
N GLU A 415 -61.20 12.06 3.40
CA GLU A 415 -61.68 13.43 3.51
C GLU A 415 -61.51 13.90 4.95
N LEU A 416 -60.49 14.72 5.18
CA LEU A 416 -60.01 15.12 6.51
C LEU A 416 -60.15 16.63 6.68
N GLU A 417 -60.52 17.06 7.90
CA GLU A 417 -60.60 18.47 8.28
C GLU A 417 -59.18 19.05 8.51
N GLU A 418 -59.06 20.38 8.61
CA GLU A 418 -57.77 21.07 8.74
C GLU A 418 -57.01 20.62 10.00
N GLU A 419 -57.71 20.42 11.11
CA GLU A 419 -57.13 19.90 12.35
C GLU A 419 -56.62 18.46 12.21
N ASP A 420 -57.33 17.62 11.46
CA ASP A 420 -56.91 16.22 11.21
C ASP A 420 -55.69 16.17 10.29
N LEU A 421 -55.64 17.00 9.26
CA LEU A 421 -54.50 17.12 8.35
C LEU A 421 -53.23 17.57 9.10
N GLN A 422 -53.39 18.45 10.09
CA GLN A 422 -52.26 18.89 10.92
C GLN A 422 -51.67 17.74 11.74
N ILE A 423 -52.52 16.86 12.28
CA ILE A 423 -52.10 15.64 13.00
C ILE A 423 -51.40 14.68 12.05
N VAL A 424 -51.98 14.40 10.87
CA VAL A 424 -51.37 13.53 9.86
C VAL A 424 -50.02 14.06 9.41
N ALA A 425 -49.90 15.38 9.18
CA ALA A 425 -48.64 16.01 8.79
C ALA A 425 -47.56 15.82 9.85
N SER A 426 -47.91 15.96 11.14
CA SER A 426 -46.98 15.71 12.24
C SER A 426 -46.54 14.25 12.29
N GLU A 427 -47.47 13.29 12.22
CA GLU A 427 -47.15 11.86 12.26
C GLU A 427 -46.32 11.43 11.04
N ILE A 428 -46.66 11.88 9.82
CA ILE A 428 -45.90 11.56 8.59
C ILE A 428 -44.48 12.13 8.63
N SER A 429 -44.27 13.29 9.27
CA SER A 429 -42.94 13.89 9.42
C SER A 429 -42.02 13.10 10.35
N GLU A 430 -42.59 12.34 11.29
CA GLU A 430 -41.87 11.49 12.25
C GLU A 430 -41.68 10.05 11.75
N LEU A 431 -42.37 9.64 10.67
CA LEU A 431 -42.25 8.29 10.10
C LEU A 431 -40.89 8.06 9.47
N SER A 432 -40.30 6.89 9.74
CA SER A 432 -39.04 6.47 9.13
C SER A 432 -39.14 6.34 7.60
N ALA A 433 -37.99 6.41 6.93
CA ALA A 433 -37.87 6.24 5.48
C ALA A 433 -37.84 4.75 5.06
N GLU A 434 -38.09 3.81 5.97
CA GLU A 434 -38.11 2.37 5.67
C GLU A 434 -39.35 1.98 4.85
N GLU A 435 -39.19 1.05 3.91
CA GLU A 435 -40.22 0.66 2.92
C GLU A 435 -41.52 0.03 3.52
N GLY A 436 -41.57 -0.23 4.83
CA GLY A 436 -42.76 -0.77 5.51
C GLY A 436 -43.55 0.23 6.37
N ALA A 437 -42.88 1.27 6.89
CA ALA A 437 -43.44 2.11 7.96
C ALA A 437 -44.68 2.90 7.50
N PHE A 438 -44.71 3.32 6.23
CA PHE A 438 -45.84 4.06 5.68
C PHE A 438 -47.06 3.17 5.39
N SER A 439 -46.85 1.93 4.95
CA SER A 439 -47.93 0.98 4.68
C SER A 439 -48.66 0.57 5.97
N ASP A 440 -47.89 0.35 7.04
CA ASP A 440 -48.44 0.07 8.37
C ASP A 440 -49.26 1.26 8.89
N TYR A 441 -48.76 2.48 8.64
CA TYR A 441 -49.47 3.71 8.99
C TYR A 441 -50.77 3.90 8.20
N GLN A 442 -50.77 3.65 6.88
CA GLN A 442 -51.99 3.66 6.07
C GLN A 442 -53.02 2.65 6.58
N THR A 443 -52.59 1.46 6.97
CA THR A 443 -53.48 0.44 7.57
C THR A 443 -54.10 0.95 8.87
N LYS A 444 -53.30 1.59 9.74
CA LYS A 444 -53.78 2.22 10.99
C LYS A 444 -54.81 3.32 10.70
N LEU A 445 -54.55 4.20 9.73
CA LEU A 445 -55.47 5.27 9.34
C LEU A 445 -56.82 4.71 8.83
N THR A 446 -56.80 3.69 7.97
CA THR A 446 -58.02 3.05 7.46
C THR A 446 -58.89 2.47 8.58
N VAL A 447 -58.29 1.92 9.63
CA VAL A 447 -59.04 1.39 10.78
C VAL A 447 -59.59 2.51 11.66
N MET A 448 -58.79 3.55 11.94
CA MET A 448 -59.19 4.64 12.83
C MET A 448 -60.24 5.57 12.18
N TRP A 449 -60.16 5.78 10.87
CA TRP A 449 -60.97 6.73 10.12
C TRP A 449 -61.80 6.10 9.02
N SER A 450 -62.28 4.88 9.25
CA SER A 450 -63.16 4.15 8.31
C SER A 450 -64.41 4.92 7.88
N HIS A 451 -64.89 5.85 8.73
CA HIS A 451 -66.04 6.71 8.44
C HIS A 451 -65.70 7.97 7.63
N LYS A 452 -64.42 8.35 7.57
CA LYS A 452 -63.91 9.50 6.81
C LYS A 452 -63.25 9.10 5.48
N THR A 453 -63.25 7.81 5.15
CA THR A 453 -62.81 7.35 3.84
C THR A 453 -63.83 7.80 2.79
N LYS A 454 -63.37 8.35 1.66
CA LYS A 454 -64.27 8.86 0.60
C LYS A 454 -65.25 7.80 0.11
N ALA A 455 -64.79 6.56 -0.04
CA ALA A 455 -65.65 5.43 -0.41
C ALA A 455 -66.79 5.17 0.60
N HIS A 456 -66.55 5.40 1.90
CA HIS A 456 -67.57 5.23 2.93
C HIS A 456 -68.57 6.39 2.93
N ILE A 457 -68.08 7.61 2.75
CA ILE A 457 -68.91 8.83 2.65
C ILE A 457 -69.84 8.70 1.43
N GLU A 458 -69.31 8.35 0.26
CA GLU A 458 -70.12 8.13 -0.96
C GLU A 458 -71.16 7.01 -0.79
N GLU A 459 -70.84 5.93 -0.06
CA GLU A 459 -71.80 4.86 0.21
C GLU A 459 -72.90 5.31 1.18
N GLN A 460 -72.57 6.13 2.18
CA GLN A 460 -73.54 6.71 3.09
C GLN A 460 -74.44 7.73 2.39
N GLU A 461 -73.88 8.61 1.55
CA GLU A 461 -74.65 9.57 0.75
C GLU A 461 -75.63 8.84 -0.17
N LYS A 462 -75.19 7.79 -0.87
CA LYS A 462 -76.08 6.96 -1.70
C LYS A 462 -77.20 6.33 -0.88
N LYS A 463 -76.89 5.76 0.28
CA LYS A 463 -77.93 5.17 1.18
C LYS A 463 -78.87 6.22 1.72
N PHE A 464 -78.38 7.42 2.01
CA PHE A 464 -79.19 8.54 2.48
C PHE A 464 -80.12 9.05 1.38
N ASP A 465 -79.62 9.22 0.16
CA ASP A 465 -80.41 9.62 -1.02
C ASP A 465 -81.47 8.55 -1.37
N GLU A 466 -81.13 7.27 -1.27
CA GLU A 466 -82.08 6.16 -1.44
C GLU A 466 -83.17 6.17 -0.35
N GLN A 467 -82.82 6.45 0.91
CA GLN A 467 -83.81 6.55 1.99
C GLN A 467 -84.67 7.81 1.88
N LEU A 468 -84.08 8.93 1.45
CA LEU A 468 -84.77 10.18 1.23
C LEU A 468 -85.77 10.05 0.07
N THR A 469 -85.38 9.42 -1.04
CA THR A 469 -86.29 9.15 -2.16
C THR A 469 -87.42 8.21 -1.76
N GLN A 470 -87.15 7.15 -1.00
CA GLN A 470 -88.19 6.27 -0.44
C GLN A 470 -89.15 7.02 0.52
N ALA A 471 -88.64 7.84 1.43
CA ALA A 471 -89.48 8.60 2.37
C ALA A 471 -90.32 9.69 1.67
N VAL A 472 -89.80 10.30 0.60
CA VAL A 472 -90.54 11.25 -0.25
C VAL A 472 -91.63 10.52 -1.03
N GLU A 473 -91.37 9.33 -1.57
CA GLU A 473 -92.37 8.48 -2.22
C GLU A 473 -93.47 8.01 -1.24
N GLU A 474 -93.11 7.61 -0.02
CA GLU A 474 -94.07 7.26 1.04
C GLU A 474 -94.94 8.47 1.43
N ARG A 475 -94.37 9.67 1.54
CA ARG A 475 -95.13 10.91 1.81
C ARG A 475 -96.06 11.30 0.65
N LEU A 476 -95.63 11.11 -0.60
CA LEU A 476 -96.47 11.28 -1.78
C LEU A 476 -97.62 10.25 -1.82
N ALA A 477 -97.39 9.03 -1.34
CA ALA A 477 -98.42 8.01 -1.20
C ALA A 477 -99.41 8.31 -0.06
N GLU A 478 -98.96 8.77 1.12
CA GLU A 478 -99.84 9.20 2.22
C GLU A 478 -100.73 10.40 1.85
N LEU A 479 -100.20 11.32 1.04
CA LEU A 479 -100.95 12.44 0.47
C LEU A 479 -102.04 12.00 -0.53
N SER A 480 -101.95 10.78 -1.08
CA SER A 480 -102.94 10.24 -2.02
C SER A 480 -104.16 9.57 -1.36
N GLU A 481 -104.08 9.20 -0.07
CA GLU A 481 -105.19 8.54 0.68
C GLU A 481 -106.02 9.50 1.56
N THR A 482 -105.67 10.79 1.65
CA THR A 482 -106.46 11.80 2.36
C THR A 482 -107.09 12.84 1.42
N LYS A 483 -108.21 12.43 0.80
CA LYS A 483 -109.30 13.21 0.15
C LYS A 483 -108.98 14.53 -0.59
N ALA A 484 -109.20 14.43 -1.90
CA ALA A 484 -109.93 15.35 -2.78
C ALA A 484 -110.64 16.59 -2.15
N SER A 485 -110.22 17.79 -2.60
CA SER A 485 -111.02 18.95 -3.05
C SER A 485 -110.04 20.14 -3.22
N GLU A 486 -109.49 20.35 -4.42
CA GLU A 486 -109.83 21.44 -5.40
C GLU A 486 -109.55 22.87 -4.88
N ALA A 487 -108.86 23.80 -5.57
CA ALA A 487 -108.25 23.82 -6.90
C ALA A 487 -107.39 25.12 -7.08
N GLN A 488 -106.54 25.10 -8.13
CA GLN A 488 -106.01 26.21 -8.95
C GLN A 488 -104.82 27.09 -8.47
N ALA A 489 -103.66 26.83 -9.08
CA ALA A 489 -102.73 27.83 -9.65
C ALA A 489 -101.94 27.12 -10.78
N SER A 490 -102.33 27.25 -12.05
CA SER A 490 -101.76 28.15 -13.08
C SER A 490 -100.23 28.12 -13.17
N GLU A 491 -99.76 27.50 -14.26
CA GLU A 491 -98.41 27.64 -14.82
C GLU A 491 -98.03 29.11 -15.04
N ASN A 492 -96.81 29.46 -14.63
CA ASN A 492 -95.77 30.10 -15.44
C ASN A 492 -94.60 30.45 -14.50
N SER A 493 -93.42 29.90 -14.75
CA SER A 493 -92.28 30.62 -15.35
C SER A 493 -91.61 31.55 -14.34
N VAL A 494 -90.48 31.14 -13.76
CA VAL A 494 -89.13 31.58 -14.17
C VAL A 494 -88.66 32.72 -13.27
N GLU A 495 -87.54 32.44 -12.58
CA GLU A 495 -86.50 33.38 -12.13
C GLU A 495 -86.91 34.53 -11.19
N GLU A 496 -85.92 35.03 -10.45
CA GLU A 496 -86.03 36.05 -9.39
C GLU A 496 -86.70 35.57 -8.10
N ILE A 497 -85.89 35.12 -7.13
CA ILE A 497 -85.76 35.67 -5.76
C ILE A 497 -84.63 34.87 -5.10
N LEU A 498 -83.39 35.24 -5.44
CA LEU A 498 -82.21 35.01 -4.61
C LEU A 498 -81.34 36.25 -4.81
N ASP A 499 -81.73 37.35 -4.17
CA ASP A 499 -80.89 38.51 -3.97
C ASP A 499 -81.38 39.24 -2.71
N ASN A 500 -80.83 38.84 -1.57
CA ASN A 500 -80.53 39.77 -0.47
C ASN A 500 -79.63 39.08 0.57
N ALA A 501 -78.33 39.19 0.35
CA ALA A 501 -77.33 39.14 1.41
C ALA A 501 -76.21 40.12 1.02
N GLU A 502 -76.42 41.40 1.34
CA GLU A 502 -75.31 42.34 1.56
C GLU A 502 -74.58 41.89 2.82
N GLU A 503 -73.27 41.66 2.71
CA GLU A 503 -72.35 41.86 3.84
C GLU A 503 -71.18 42.74 3.40
N GLU A 504 -71.20 43.96 3.93
CA GLU A 504 -70.05 44.85 3.99
C GLU A 504 -69.06 44.38 5.08
N SER A 505 -67.83 44.14 4.62
CA SER A 505 -66.60 44.77 5.11
C SER A 505 -65.67 44.05 6.11
N THR A 506 -64.42 43.97 5.63
CA THR A 506 -63.12 44.09 6.33
C THR A 506 -62.53 42.86 7.01
N ALA A 507 -61.49 42.28 6.39
CA ALA A 507 -60.10 42.59 6.70
C ALA A 507 -59.16 41.97 5.66
N ALA A 508 -58.22 42.78 5.17
CA ALA A 508 -57.19 42.35 4.23
C ALA A 508 -56.13 41.49 4.91
N ILE A 509 -55.77 40.37 4.26
CA ILE A 509 -54.40 39.82 4.31
C ILE A 509 -53.98 39.54 2.87
N LEU A 510 -52.82 40.09 2.52
CA LEU A 510 -52.24 40.18 1.19
C LEU A 510 -51.87 38.79 0.64
N ASN A 511 -52.29 38.50 -0.58
CA ASN A 511 -51.81 37.39 -1.40
C ASN A 511 -50.39 37.73 -1.92
N ASN A 512 -49.38 36.98 -1.48
CA ASN A 512 -48.00 37.14 -1.94
C ASN A 512 -47.53 35.94 -2.79
N ASN A 513 -48.27 35.57 -3.83
CA ASN A 513 -47.85 34.50 -4.73
C ASN A 513 -47.93 34.82 -6.23
N GLU A 514 -47.95 36.09 -6.61
CA GLU A 514 -47.89 36.50 -8.03
C GLU A 514 -46.46 36.67 -8.59
N GLU A 515 -45.41 36.45 -7.80
CA GLU A 515 -44.01 36.45 -8.29
C GLU A 515 -43.46 35.04 -8.64
N ALA A 516 -44.22 33.97 -8.42
CA ALA A 516 -43.73 32.58 -8.60
C ALA A 516 -44.26 31.86 -9.86
N SER A 517 -44.92 32.58 -10.78
CA SER A 517 -45.40 32.01 -12.06
C SER A 517 -44.80 32.68 -13.29
N ALA A 518 -43.53 33.10 -13.21
CA ALA A 518 -42.73 33.30 -14.40
C ALA A 518 -42.11 31.95 -14.80
N GLU A 519 -42.52 31.40 -15.95
CA GLU A 519 -41.86 30.24 -16.56
C GLU A 519 -40.34 30.49 -16.58
N GLU A 520 -39.58 29.61 -15.92
CA GLU A 520 -38.13 29.67 -16.02
C GLU A 520 -37.73 29.50 -17.50
N PRO A 521 -36.91 30.41 -18.06
CA PRO A 521 -36.46 30.27 -19.43
C PRO A 521 -35.68 28.97 -19.58
N SER A 522 -35.92 28.27 -20.68
CA SER A 522 -35.30 26.98 -20.96
C SER A 522 -33.77 27.12 -20.92
N LEU A 523 -33.06 26.02 -20.62
CA LEU A 523 -31.59 26.01 -20.62
C LEU A 523 -31.01 26.62 -21.91
N ARG A 524 -31.67 26.39 -23.05
CA ARG A 524 -31.29 26.95 -24.35
C ARG A 524 -31.37 28.48 -24.39
N GLU A 525 -32.38 29.08 -23.79
CA GLU A 525 -32.55 30.54 -23.72
C GLU A 525 -31.55 31.16 -22.75
N LYS A 526 -31.31 30.52 -21.59
CA LYS A 526 -30.29 30.94 -20.61
C LYS A 526 -28.89 30.97 -21.26
N PHE A 527 -28.52 29.94 -22.03
CA PHE A 527 -27.25 29.91 -22.76
C PHE A 527 -27.20 30.97 -23.89
N SER A 528 -28.29 31.20 -24.61
CA SER A 528 -28.30 32.20 -25.70
C SER A 528 -28.13 33.64 -25.21
N GLN A 529 -28.65 33.96 -24.01
CA GLN A 529 -28.50 35.29 -23.41
C GLN A 529 -27.09 35.51 -22.85
N ALA A 530 -26.50 34.49 -22.22
CA ALA A 530 -25.14 34.56 -21.67
C ALA A 530 -24.05 34.78 -22.73
N PHE A 531 -24.26 34.33 -23.98
CA PHE A 531 -23.30 34.46 -25.09
C PHE A 531 -23.74 35.48 -26.15
N SER A 532 -24.48 36.51 -25.75
CA SER A 532 -24.85 37.62 -26.62
C SER A 532 -23.65 38.53 -26.92
N LYS A 533 -23.65 39.18 -28.10
CA LYS A 533 -22.59 40.11 -28.56
C LYS A 533 -22.32 41.29 -27.62
N GLU A 534 -23.24 41.57 -26.70
CA GLU A 534 -23.12 42.63 -25.70
C GLU A 534 -22.36 42.16 -24.44
N THR A 535 -22.36 40.86 -24.15
CA THR A 535 -21.75 40.28 -22.94
C THR A 535 -20.32 39.78 -23.19
N VAL A 536 -19.97 39.48 -24.44
CA VAL A 536 -18.63 38.99 -24.83
C VAL A 536 -17.79 40.13 -25.39
N THR A 537 -16.83 40.63 -24.61
CA THR A 537 -15.79 41.56 -25.09
C THR A 537 -14.53 40.80 -25.48
N VAL A 538 -14.23 40.74 -26.77
CA VAL A 538 -12.94 40.22 -27.26
C VAL A 538 -11.92 41.37 -27.22
N LYS A 539 -10.94 41.28 -26.33
CA LYS A 539 -9.75 42.15 -26.36
C LYS A 539 -8.73 41.52 -27.32
N TYR A 540 -8.30 42.30 -28.32
CA TYR A 540 -7.16 41.98 -29.17
C TYR A 540 -5.84 42.20 -28.43
#